data_AF-A0A3E0VI16-F1
#
_entry.id   AF-A0A3E0VI16-F1
#
_cell.length_a   1.000
_cell.length_b   1.000
_cell.length_c   1.000
_cell.angle_alpha   90.00
_cell.angle_beta   90.00
_cell.angle_gamma   90.00
#
_symmetry.space_group_name_H-M   'P 1'
#
loop_
_entity.id
_entity.type
_entity.pdbx_description
1 polymer ?
#
loop_
_entity_poly.entity_id
_entity_poly.type
_entity_poly.pdbx_seq_one_letter_code
_entity_poly.pdbx_strand_id
1 'polypeptide(L)' 'MSSARYFAQVRLCAEAGMTSLRAFNDRTAAMPARRASLIADARESGATWRQIGDTLSMTEHGAIKASRPAAPRGRPRQE' A
#
# COMPACT_ATOMS: atom_id res chain seq x y z
N MET A 1 7.19 40.97 10.02
CA MET A 1 6.12 39.96 10.03
C MET A 1 5.89 39.53 11.48
N SER A 2 4.65 39.51 11.97
CA SER A 2 4.37 39.09 13.35
C SER A 2 4.72 37.61 13.53
N SER A 3 5.45 37.30 14.61
CA SER A 3 5.90 35.94 14.97
C SER A 3 4.76 34.90 14.91
N ALA A 4 3.55 35.28 15.32
CA ALA A 4 2.36 34.44 15.29
C ALA A 4 1.97 33.97 13.87
N ARG A 5 2.18 34.81 12.84
CA ARG A 5 1.86 34.46 11.44
C ARG A 5 2.85 33.43 10.88
N TYR A 6 4.12 33.52 11.27
CA TYR A 6 5.14 32.56 10.84
C TYR A 6 4.88 31.17 11.43
N PHE A 7 4.60 31.09 12.74
CA PHE A 7 4.28 29.81 13.38
C PHE A 7 3.01 29.16 12.81
N ALA A 8 1.97 29.94 12.51
CA ALA A 8 0.77 29.43 11.86
C ALA A 8 1.07 28.83 10.46
N GLN A 9 1.90 29.52 9.67
CA GLN A 9 2.27 29.05 8.34
C GLN A 9 3.13 27.79 8.38
N VAL A 10 4.12 27.71 9.28
CA VAL A 10 4.95 26.50 9.46
C VAL A 10 4.10 25.31 9.88
N ARG A 11 3.13 25.53 10.79
CA ARG A 11 2.21 24.49 11.24
C ARG A 11 1.32 23.95 10.12
N LEU A 12 0.76 24.84 9.28
CA LEU A 12 -0.05 24.43 8.12
C LEU A 12 0.75 23.62 7.10
N CYS A 13 2.00 24.01 6.82
CA CYS A 13 2.88 23.24 5.93
C CYS A 13 3.22 21.86 6.50
N ALA A 14 3.45 21.77 7.81
CA ALA A 14 3.71 20.49 8.49
C ALA A 14 2.47 19.58 8.50
N GLU A 15 1.29 20.14 8.78
CA GLU A 15 0.01 19.41 8.76
C GLU A 15 -0.33 18.93 7.34
N ALA A 16 -0.09 19.74 6.31
CA ALA A 16 -0.24 19.34 4.90
C ALA A 16 0.74 18.23 4.50
N GLY A 17 2.01 18.34 4.92
CA GLY A 17 3.03 17.30 4.70
C GLY A 17 2.68 15.98 5.38
N MET A 18 2.24 16.02 6.64
CA MET A 18 1.79 14.83 7.38
C MET A 18 0.51 14.22 6.79
N THR A 19 -0.41 15.04 6.27
CA THR A 19 -1.61 14.58 5.56
C THR A 19 -1.23 13.85 4.26
N SER A 20 -0.24 14.37 3.52
CA SER A 20 0.30 13.72 2.33
C SER A 20 0.96 12.37 2.63
N LEU A 21 1.75 12.29 3.72
CA LEU A 21 2.39 11.04 4.14
C LEU A 21 1.38 10.00 4.63
N ARG A 22 0.35 10.39 5.38
CA ARG A 22 -0.75 9.50 5.77
C ARG A 22 -1.47 8.95 4.54
N ALA A 23 -1.87 9.83 3.61
CA ALA A 23 -2.53 9.41 2.37
C ALA A 23 -1.62 8.52 1.48
N PHE A 24 -0.30 8.75 1.47
CA PHE A 24 0.65 7.85 0.81
C PHE A 24 0.71 6.48 1.48
N ASN A 25 0.80 6.45 2.82
CA ASN A 25 0.81 5.22 3.60
C ASN A 25 -0.47 4.42 3.39
N ASP A 26 -1.64 5.06 3.43
CA ASP A 26 -2.94 4.41 3.24
C ASP A 26 -3.06 3.78 1.84
N ARG A 27 -2.64 4.52 0.80
CA ARG A 27 -2.59 3.99 -0.57
C ARG A 27 -1.63 2.81 -0.68
N THR A 28 -0.46 2.90 -0.05
CA THR A 28 0.55 1.83 -0.06
C THR A 28 0.05 0.59 0.69
N ALA A 29 -0.62 0.78 1.83
CA ALA A 29 -1.21 -0.29 2.63
C ALA A 29 -2.36 -1.00 1.91
N ALA A 30 -3.08 -0.31 1.02
CA ALA A 30 -4.14 -0.90 0.20
C ALA A 30 -3.63 -1.70 -1.00
N MET A 31 -2.40 -1.45 -1.49
CA MET A 31 -1.87 -2.12 -2.69
C MET A 31 -1.83 -3.65 -2.61
N PRO A 32 -1.45 -4.30 -1.50
CA PRO A 32 -1.47 -5.76 -1.40
C PRO A 32 -2.86 -6.36 -1.60
N ALA A 33 -3.90 -5.74 -1.02
CA ALA A 33 -5.28 -6.18 -1.17
C ALA A 33 -5.75 -6.01 -2.63
N ARG A 34 -5.47 -4.85 -3.22
CA ARG A 34 -5.78 -4.59 -4.64
C ARG A 34 -5.08 -5.58 -5.56
N ARG A 35 -3.80 -5.87 -5.32
CA ARG A 35 -3.03 -6.85 -6.10
C ARG A 35 -3.62 -8.26 -5.96
N ALA A 36 -4.01 -8.66 -4.76
CA ALA A 36 -4.63 -9.96 -4.55
C ALA A 36 -5.95 -10.11 -5.33
N SER A 37 -6.79 -9.06 -5.35
CA SER A 37 -8.01 -9.04 -6.16
C SER A 37 -7.72 -9.21 -7.65
N LEU A 38 -6.77 -8.45 -8.21
CA LEU A 38 -6.43 -8.55 -9.63
C LEU A 38 -5.86 -9.92 -10.02
N ILE A 39 -5.10 -10.55 -9.11
CA ILE A 39 -4.62 -11.91 -9.31
C ILE A 39 -5.78 -12.91 -9.30
N ALA A 40 -6.79 -12.71 -8.45
CA ALA A 40 -7.99 -13.54 -8.44
C ALA A 40 -8.78 -13.42 -9.76
N ASP A 41 -9.01 -12.20 -10.25
CA ASP A 41 -9.70 -11.96 -11.53
C ASP A 41 -8.97 -12.63 -12.71
N ALA A 42 -7.63 -12.56 -12.72
CA ALA A 42 -6.81 -13.24 -13.73
C ALA A 42 -6.95 -14.77 -13.66
N ARG A 43 -7.02 -15.34 -12.44
CA ARG A 43 -7.25 -16.77 -12.23
C ARG A 43 -8.63 -17.21 -12.69
N GLU A 44 -9.66 -16.42 -12.40
CA GLU A 44 -11.03 -16.67 -12.86
C GLU A 44 -11.14 -16.60 -14.38
N SER A 45 -10.34 -15.74 -15.02
CA SER A 45 -10.22 -15.65 -16.48
C SER A 45 -9.41 -16.78 -17.12
N GLY A 46 -8.92 -17.74 -16.33
CA GLY A 46 -8.19 -18.92 -16.80
C GLY A 46 -6.66 -18.75 -16.91
N ALA A 47 -6.08 -17.63 -16.47
CA ALA A 47 -4.63 -17.47 -16.49
C ALA A 47 -3.94 -18.44 -15.53
N THR A 48 -2.84 -19.03 -15.98
CA THR A 48 -2.00 -19.90 -15.15
C THR A 48 -1.14 -19.09 -14.18
N TRP A 49 -0.72 -19.70 -13.07
CA TRP A 49 0.18 -19.04 -12.11
C TRP A 49 1.50 -18.60 -12.75
N ARG A 50 2.01 -19.37 -13.71
CA ARG A 50 3.20 -19.03 -14.47
C ARG A 50 3.01 -17.77 -15.30
N GLN A 51 1.93 -17.67 -16.08
CA GLN A 51 1.61 -16.47 -16.88
C GLN A 51 1.45 -15.22 -15.99
N ILE A 52 0.79 -15.37 -14.84
CA ILE A 52 0.64 -14.28 -13.87
C ILE A 52 2.02 -13.88 -13.30
N GLY A 53 2.85 -14.86 -12.94
CA GLY A 53 4.22 -14.61 -12.48
C GLY A 53 5.06 -13.85 -13.51
N ASP A 54 5.08 -14.35 -14.75
CA ASP A 54 5.81 -13.73 -15.87
C ASP A 54 5.34 -12.28 -16.10
N THR A 55 4.02 -12.03 -16.05
CA THR A 55 3.45 -10.68 -16.22
C THR A 55 3.82 -9.73 -15.08
N LEU A 56 3.91 -10.25 -13.85
CA LEU A 56 4.25 -9.46 -12.66
C LEU A 56 5.76 -9.46 -12.36
N SER A 57 6.59 -9.97 -13.28
CA SER A 57 8.04 -10.12 -13.12
C SER A 57 8.43 -10.84 -11.81
N MET A 58 7.70 -11.90 -11.46
CA MET A 58 7.96 -12.71 -10.28
C MET A 58 7.85 -14.21 -10.59
N THR A 59 8.38 -15.04 -9.69
CA THR A 59 8.21 -16.49 -9.81
C THR A 59 6.75 -16.88 -9.61
N GLU A 60 6.36 -18.06 -10.12
CA GLU A 60 5.05 -18.67 -9.89
C GLU A 60 4.70 -18.70 -8.38
N HIS A 61 5.65 -19.12 -7.55
CA HIS A 61 5.49 -19.14 -6.10
C HIS A 61 5.25 -17.73 -5.52
N GLY A 62 5.92 -16.72 -6.08
CA GLY A 62 5.69 -15.31 -5.74
C GLY A 62 4.26 -14.86 -6.05
N ALA A 63 3.73 -15.24 -7.21
CA ALA A 63 2.35 -14.93 -7.62
C ALA A 63 1.32 -15.59 -6.68
N ILE A 64 1.52 -16.86 -6.33
CA ILE A 64 0.67 -17.58 -5.37
C ILE A 64 0.68 -16.91 -4.00
N LYS A 65 1.85 -16.45 -3.55
CA LYS A 65 1.94 -15.71 -2.27
C LYS A 65 1.26 -14.35 -2.35
N ALA A 66 1.42 -13.65 -3.48
CA ALA A 66 0.85 -12.33 -3.72
C ALA A 66 -0.67 -12.35 -3.91
N SER A 67 -1.27 -13.51 -4.22
CA SER A 67 -2.71 -13.69 -4.30
C SER A 67 -3.39 -13.67 -2.92
N ARG A 68 -2.62 -13.72 -1.83
CA ARG A 68 -3.14 -13.68 -0.47
C ARG A 68 -3.09 -12.25 0.05
N PRO A 69 -4.17 -11.73 0.66
CA PRO A 69 -4.10 -10.44 1.33
C PRO A 69 -2.98 -10.48 2.38
N ALA A 70 -2.18 -9.42 2.42
CA ALA A 70 -1.13 -9.32 3.43
C ALA A 70 -1.78 -9.35 4.82
N ALA A 71 -1.32 -10.25 5.68
CA ALA A 71 -1.71 -10.22 7.08
C ALA A 71 -1.43 -8.81 7.64
N PRO A 72 -2.33 -8.26 8.48
CA PRO A 72 -2.11 -6.95 9.08
C PRO A 72 -0.74 -6.95 9.78
N ARG A 73 0.16 -6.07 9.35
CA ARG A 73 1.46 -5.92 9.99
C ARG A 73 1.22 -5.18 11.31
N GLY A 74 1.12 -5.94 12.40
CA GLY A 74 1.20 -5.39 13.76
C GLY A 74 0.53 -6.29 14.79
N ARG A 75 1.34 -6.97 15.62
CA ARG A 75 0.96 -7.08 17.03
C ARG A 75 1.14 -5.69 17.63
N PRO A 76 0.21 -5.18 18.45
CA PRO A 76 0.54 -4.07 19.32
C PRO A 76 1.70 -4.51 20.23
N ARG A 77 2.78 -3.73 20.25
CA ARG A 77 3.75 -3.80 21.36
C ARG A 77 2.97 -3.28 22.56
N GLN A 78 2.54 -4.18 23.44
CA GLN A 78 2.02 -3.78 24.74
C GLN A 78 3.23 -3.33 25.56
N GLU A 79 3.27 -2.03 25.86
CA GLU A 79 4.04 -1.46 26.95
C GLU A 79 3.15 -1.39 28.19
#